data_AF-A0A356K4G1-F1
#
_entry.id   AF-A0A356K4G1-F1
#
_cell.length_a   1.000
_cell.length_b   1.000
_cell.length_c   1.000
_cell.angle_alpha   90.00
_cell.angle_beta   90.00
_cell.angle_gamma   90.00
#
_symmetry.space_group_name_H-M   'P 1'
#
loop_
_entity.id
_entity.type
_entity.pdbx_description
1 polymer ?
#
loop_
_entity_poly.entity_id
_entity_poly.type
_entity_poly.pdbx_seq_one_letter_code
_entity_poly.pdbx_strand_id
1 'polypeptide(L)'
;MKRSLKMKDKYSYMGNYGIVKIIGGKFKGKFGYYDDDDVDFDNVSKSVVYFGEMFDNSVYHYIKHEYITNDFTIEDLKKRQMFLQHKLCSKISISKRLELLEEKNLIESEINLRTLNYINSNKLENKKVFLSHSSIDKNIVTSIALDLQERGVTTWLDAYDILPGESIMSKINKGLEECKYVLLFLSKNSVNSNWVTKEWETVLWDEINSGKVKVIPVKLEECEIPKILQTKKYIDFTEGYNIGLYEITKTIKAYEKIQ
;
A
#
# COMPACT_ATOMS: atom_id res chain seq x y z
N MET A 1 -12.18 -35.48 -4.97
CA MET A 1 -13.34 -34.58 -4.86
C MET A 1 -12.85 -33.19 -4.47
N LYS A 2 -12.34 -32.41 -5.43
CA LYS A 2 -11.78 -31.06 -5.21
C LYS A 2 -12.91 -30.03 -5.27
N ARG A 3 -13.27 -29.44 -4.12
CA ARG A 3 -14.21 -28.31 -4.05
C ARG A 3 -13.49 -27.06 -4.55
N SER A 4 -13.83 -26.65 -5.75
CA SER A 4 -13.55 -25.32 -6.31
C SER A 4 -14.23 -24.27 -5.43
N LEU A 5 -13.43 -23.53 -4.66
CA LEU A 5 -13.85 -22.26 -4.04
C LEU A 5 -13.97 -21.23 -5.17
N LYS A 6 -15.19 -21.02 -5.67
CA LYS A 6 -15.52 -19.91 -6.55
C LYS A 6 -15.30 -18.60 -5.79
N MET A 7 -14.21 -17.90 -6.10
CA MET A 7 -14.03 -16.48 -5.76
C MET A 7 -15.04 -15.66 -6.57
N LYS A 8 -16.27 -15.48 -6.08
CA LYS A 8 -17.29 -14.68 -6.79
C LYS A 8 -17.90 -13.52 -6.00
N ASP A 9 -17.63 -13.35 -4.71
CA ASP A 9 -18.38 -12.37 -3.90
C ASP A 9 -17.48 -11.40 -3.12
N LYS A 10 -16.74 -10.49 -3.79
CA LYS A 10 -16.03 -9.42 -3.04
C LYS A 10 -15.72 -8.09 -3.73
N TYR A 11 -16.34 -7.77 -4.86
CA TYR A 11 -16.16 -6.48 -5.51
C TYR A 11 -17.51 -5.77 -5.68
N SER A 12 -18.14 -5.37 -4.57
CA SER A 12 -19.20 -4.37 -4.58
C SER A 12 -18.54 -3.02 -4.30
N TYR A 13 -18.54 -2.13 -5.30
CA TYR A 13 -18.08 -0.75 -5.17
C TYR A 13 -18.85 -0.07 -4.03
N MET A 14 -18.16 0.39 -2.98
CA MET A 14 -18.77 1.09 -1.86
C MET A 14 -18.84 2.59 -2.18
N GLY A 15 -19.91 3.01 -2.86
CA GLY A 15 -20.67 4.25 -2.64
C GLY A 15 -20.01 5.64 -2.55
N ASN A 16 -18.70 5.83 -2.77
CA ASN A 16 -18.08 7.15 -2.69
C ASN A 16 -17.48 7.56 -4.03
N TYR A 17 -17.86 8.74 -4.53
CA TYR A 17 -17.22 9.42 -5.66
C TYR A 17 -15.71 9.56 -5.45
N GLY A 18 -14.93 9.52 -6.53
CA GLY A 18 -13.48 9.65 -6.44
C GLY A 18 -12.72 8.82 -7.45
N ILE A 19 -11.40 8.74 -7.27
CA ILE A 19 -10.53 8.05 -8.21
C ILE A 19 -10.78 6.53 -8.25
N VAL A 20 -10.81 5.97 -9.46
CA VAL A 20 -10.99 4.55 -9.75
C VAL A 20 -9.95 4.04 -10.72
N LYS A 21 -9.59 2.78 -10.56
CA LYS A 21 -8.80 2.02 -11.54
C LYS A 21 -9.73 1.28 -12.47
N ILE A 22 -9.46 1.35 -13.77
CA ILE A 22 -10.21 0.59 -14.77
C ILE A 22 -9.59 -0.79 -14.95
N ILE A 23 -10.34 -1.86 -14.70
CA ILE A 23 -9.86 -3.25 -14.74
C ILE A 23 -10.32 -4.04 -15.98
N GLY A 24 -11.23 -3.48 -16.78
CA GLY A 24 -11.79 -4.12 -17.97
C GLY A 24 -12.05 -3.17 -19.14
N GLY A 25 -12.39 -3.75 -20.29
CA GLY A 25 -12.76 -3.01 -21.50
C GLY A 25 -11.63 -2.20 -22.12
N LYS A 26 -11.99 -1.23 -22.97
CA LYS A 26 -11.05 -0.44 -23.80
C LYS A 26 -10.11 0.47 -23.01
N PHE A 27 -10.46 0.77 -21.76
CA PHE A 27 -9.69 1.67 -20.89
C PHE A 27 -8.92 0.95 -19.78
N LYS A 28 -8.85 -0.39 -19.83
CA LYS A 28 -8.15 -1.20 -18.83
C LYS A 28 -6.74 -0.67 -18.54
N GLY A 29 -6.43 -0.53 -17.25
CA GLY A 29 -5.16 -0.03 -16.73
C GLY A 29 -5.08 1.48 -16.57
N LYS A 30 -6.10 2.23 -16.97
CA LYS A 30 -6.20 3.68 -16.69
C LYS A 30 -6.72 3.95 -15.28
N PHE A 31 -6.47 5.17 -14.81
CA PHE A 31 -7.16 5.78 -13.68
C PHE A 31 -8.08 6.90 -14.15
N GLY A 32 -9.23 7.06 -13.51
CA GLY A 32 -10.17 8.14 -13.78
C GLY A 32 -10.95 8.52 -12.54
N TYR A 33 -11.64 9.66 -12.57
CA TYR A 33 -12.51 10.13 -11.51
C TYR A 33 -13.94 9.63 -11.76
N TYR A 34 -14.46 8.80 -10.86
CA TYR A 34 -15.84 8.35 -10.85
C TYR A 34 -16.73 9.40 -10.17
N ASP A 35 -17.78 9.82 -10.88
CA ASP A 35 -18.66 10.93 -10.49
C ASP A 35 -20.11 10.50 -10.25
N ASP A 36 -20.66 9.60 -11.08
CA ASP A 36 -22.03 9.09 -10.87
C ASP A 36 -22.23 7.76 -11.62
N ASP A 37 -23.32 7.07 -11.32
CA ASP A 37 -23.85 5.99 -12.15
C ASP A 37 -24.97 6.52 -13.05
N ASP A 38 -25.04 6.00 -14.27
CA ASP A 38 -26.08 6.25 -15.26
C ASP A 38 -26.64 4.89 -15.74
N VAL A 39 -27.87 4.88 -16.20
CA VAL A 39 -28.52 3.67 -16.72
C VAL A 39 -28.84 3.87 -18.19
N ASP A 40 -28.39 2.94 -19.03
CA ASP A 40 -28.78 2.98 -20.43
C ASP A 40 -30.20 2.41 -20.65
N PHE A 41 -30.68 2.51 -21.90
CA PHE A 41 -32.01 2.02 -22.30
C PHE A 41 -32.23 0.52 -22.03
N ASP A 42 -31.16 -0.27 -21.90
CA ASP A 42 -31.21 -1.71 -21.60
C ASP A 42 -31.11 -1.99 -20.08
N ASN A 43 -31.25 -0.96 -19.23
CA ASN A 43 -31.08 -1.02 -17.77
C ASN A 43 -29.68 -1.52 -17.34
N VAL A 44 -28.65 -1.32 -18.16
CA VAL A 44 -27.27 -1.65 -17.80
C VAL A 44 -26.65 -0.45 -17.10
N SER A 45 -26.34 -0.61 -15.81
CA SER A 45 -25.62 0.39 -15.01
C SER A 45 -24.24 0.67 -15.59
N LYS A 46 -23.97 1.93 -15.89
CA LYS A 46 -22.68 2.44 -16.36
C LYS A 46 -22.21 3.51 -15.39
N SER A 47 -20.93 3.52 -15.14
CA SER A 47 -20.28 4.55 -14.33
C SER A 47 -19.78 5.65 -15.24
N VAL A 48 -20.07 6.89 -14.87
CA VAL A 48 -19.58 8.12 -15.49
C VAL A 48 -18.18 8.38 -14.95
N VAL A 49 -17.17 8.28 -15.83
CA VAL A 49 -15.76 8.42 -15.46
C VAL A 49 -15.06 9.46 -16.31
N TYR A 50 -14.40 10.41 -15.65
CA TYR A 50 -13.54 11.43 -16.26
C TYR A 50 -12.08 10.96 -16.24
N PHE A 51 -11.35 11.08 -17.36
CA PHE A 51 -9.90 10.81 -17.37
C PHE A 51 -9.12 12.09 -17.08
N GLY A 52 -9.18 12.51 -15.82
CA GLY A 52 -8.63 13.77 -15.33
C GLY A 52 -9.44 14.23 -14.12
N GLU A 53 -9.15 15.43 -13.62
CA GLU A 53 -9.99 16.08 -12.61
C GLU A 53 -11.34 16.46 -13.24
N MET A 54 -12.45 16.15 -12.56
CA MET A 54 -13.82 16.39 -13.06
C MET A 54 -14.04 17.85 -13.46
N PHE A 55 -13.50 18.80 -12.70
CA PHE A 55 -13.68 20.23 -12.96
C PHE A 55 -12.86 20.76 -14.13
N ASP A 56 -11.76 20.08 -14.46
CA ASP A 56 -10.86 20.47 -15.55
C ASP A 56 -11.18 19.72 -16.86
N ASN A 57 -11.96 18.64 -16.78
CA ASN A 57 -12.26 17.78 -17.92
C ASN A 57 -13.77 17.72 -18.20
N SER A 58 -14.18 18.24 -19.36
CA SER A 58 -15.59 18.17 -19.80
C SER A 58 -15.96 16.85 -20.47
N VAL A 59 -14.97 15.97 -20.73
CA VAL A 59 -15.19 14.70 -21.43
C VAL A 59 -15.24 13.56 -20.42
N TYR A 60 -16.44 13.00 -20.24
CA TYR A 60 -16.64 11.77 -19.51
C TYR A 60 -16.76 10.57 -20.45
N HIS A 61 -16.61 9.38 -19.86
CA HIS A 61 -16.82 8.12 -20.53
C HIS A 61 -17.70 7.21 -19.69
N TYR A 62 -18.66 6.58 -20.35
CA TYR A 62 -19.39 5.48 -19.76
C TYR A 62 -18.51 4.22 -19.70
N ILE A 63 -18.35 3.69 -18.50
CA ILE A 63 -17.61 2.47 -18.22
C ILE A 63 -18.56 1.51 -17.51
N LYS A 64 -18.54 0.22 -17.86
CA LYS A 64 -19.35 -0.76 -17.11
C LYS A 64 -18.94 -0.73 -15.64
N HIS A 65 -19.92 -0.72 -14.74
CA HIS A 65 -19.65 -0.65 -13.30
C HIS A 65 -18.72 -1.80 -12.83
N GLU A 66 -18.87 -3.00 -13.40
CA GLU A 66 -17.97 -4.16 -13.15
C GLU A 66 -16.50 -3.97 -13.59
N TYR A 67 -16.20 -2.91 -14.35
CA TYR A 67 -14.85 -2.59 -14.84
C TYR A 67 -14.16 -1.49 -14.05
N ILE A 68 -14.78 -0.94 -13.01
CA ILE A 68 -14.15 0.03 -12.12
C ILE A 68 -13.89 -0.58 -10.75
N THR A 69 -12.82 -0.13 -10.08
CA THR A 69 -12.52 -0.51 -8.69
C THR A 69 -11.85 0.65 -7.97
N ASN A 70 -12.17 0.81 -6.69
CA ASN A 70 -11.44 1.67 -5.76
C ASN A 70 -10.38 0.89 -4.94
N ASP A 71 -10.33 -0.44 -5.06
CA ASP A 71 -9.28 -1.28 -4.46
C ASP A 71 -8.05 -1.29 -5.38
N PHE A 72 -7.20 -0.29 -5.20
CA PHE A 72 -5.89 -0.17 -5.84
C PHE A 72 -4.86 0.41 -4.86
N THR A 73 -3.58 0.22 -5.19
CA THR A 73 -2.46 0.59 -4.32
C THR A 73 -1.67 1.79 -4.83
N ILE A 74 -0.83 2.36 -3.96
CA ILE A 74 0.19 3.34 -4.37
C ILE A 74 1.11 2.75 -5.44
N GLU A 75 1.41 1.46 -5.36
CA GLU A 75 2.20 0.75 -6.37
C GLU A 75 1.52 0.74 -7.75
N ASP A 76 0.20 0.55 -7.79
CA ASP A 76 -0.56 0.64 -9.05
C ASP A 76 -0.52 2.06 -9.65
N LEU A 77 -0.71 3.08 -8.80
CA LEU A 77 -0.64 4.49 -9.19
C LEU A 77 0.75 4.84 -9.75
N LYS A 78 1.82 4.46 -9.05
CA LYS A 78 3.21 4.70 -9.47
C LYS A 78 3.57 3.98 -10.78
N LYS A 79 3.15 2.73 -10.94
CA LYS A 79 3.33 1.99 -12.21
C LYS A 79 2.66 2.70 -13.37
N ARG A 80 1.44 3.19 -13.17
CA ARG A 80 0.74 3.95 -14.20
C ARG A 80 1.41 5.29 -14.48
N GLN A 81 1.79 6.02 -13.44
CA GLN A 81 2.51 7.29 -13.55
C GLN A 81 3.79 7.14 -14.39
N MET A 82 4.59 6.10 -14.13
CA MET A 82 5.81 5.81 -14.87
C MET A 82 5.53 5.46 -16.34
N PHE A 83 4.49 4.69 -16.61
CA PHE A 83 4.02 4.41 -17.98
C PHE A 83 3.63 5.71 -18.72
N LEU A 84 2.88 6.60 -18.06
CA LEU A 84 2.45 7.87 -18.64
C LEU A 84 3.65 8.78 -18.93
N GLN A 85 4.59 8.90 -17.99
CA GLN A 85 5.83 9.66 -18.18
C GLN A 85 6.62 9.16 -19.40
N HIS A 86 6.81 7.85 -19.53
CA HIS A 86 7.49 7.28 -20.70
C HIS A 86 6.76 7.61 -22.02
N LYS A 87 5.42 7.51 -22.04
CA LYS A 87 4.62 7.86 -23.23
C LYS A 87 4.68 9.35 -23.57
N LEU A 88 4.72 10.23 -22.56
CA LEU A 88 4.83 11.68 -22.73
C LEU A 88 6.18 12.11 -23.35
N CYS A 89 7.23 11.30 -23.20
CA CYS A 89 8.53 11.51 -23.86
C CYS A 89 8.56 11.06 -25.33
N SER A 90 7.51 10.39 -25.82
CA SER A 90 7.41 9.92 -27.22
C SER A 90 6.83 11.00 -28.13
N LYS A 91 7.07 10.89 -29.46
CA LYS A 91 6.42 11.76 -30.46
C LYS A 91 4.93 11.41 -30.55
N ILE A 92 4.08 12.32 -30.06
CA ILE A 92 2.61 12.17 -29.99
C ILE A 92 1.91 13.47 -30.41
N SER A 93 0.63 13.39 -30.78
CA SER A 93 -0.18 14.58 -31.09
C SER A 93 -0.44 15.42 -29.83
N ILE A 94 -0.76 16.71 -30.03
CA ILE A 94 -1.08 17.64 -28.94
C ILE A 94 -2.26 17.12 -28.09
N SER A 95 -3.34 16.67 -28.74
CA SER A 95 -4.52 16.13 -28.07
C SER A 95 -4.18 14.90 -27.24
N LYS A 96 -3.34 14.00 -27.78
CA LYS A 96 -2.93 12.82 -27.03
C LYS A 96 -2.06 13.17 -25.83
N ARG A 97 -1.21 14.20 -25.97
CA ARG A 97 -0.38 14.71 -24.87
C ARG A 97 -1.24 15.24 -23.73
N LEU A 98 -2.29 16.01 -24.04
CA LEU A 98 -3.23 16.53 -23.06
C LEU A 98 -3.93 15.40 -22.30
N GLU A 99 -4.50 14.41 -22.99
CA GLU A 99 -5.14 13.24 -22.34
C GLU A 99 -4.20 12.51 -21.35
N LEU A 100 -2.93 12.36 -21.71
CA LEU A 100 -1.94 11.68 -20.86
C LEU A 100 -1.51 12.55 -19.67
N LEU A 101 -1.49 13.87 -19.82
CA LEU A 101 -1.19 14.80 -18.73
C LEU A 101 -2.35 14.90 -17.75
N GLU A 102 -3.60 14.91 -18.21
CA GLU A 102 -4.79 14.90 -17.35
C GLU A 102 -4.82 13.66 -16.45
N GLU A 103 -4.61 12.47 -17.03
CA GLU A 103 -4.53 11.24 -16.24
C GLU A 103 -3.34 11.25 -15.26
N LYS A 104 -2.19 11.78 -15.68
CA LYS A 104 -1.00 11.89 -14.83
C LYS A 104 -1.24 12.82 -13.64
N ASN A 105 -1.87 13.98 -13.88
CA ASN A 105 -2.19 14.95 -12.83
C ASN A 105 -3.17 14.36 -11.82
N LEU A 106 -4.22 13.67 -12.27
CA LEU A 106 -5.16 12.98 -11.38
C LEU A 106 -4.45 11.96 -10.46
N ILE A 107 -3.52 11.17 -11.02
CA ILE A 107 -2.73 10.21 -10.24
C ILE A 107 -1.83 10.93 -9.22
N GLU A 108 -1.21 12.05 -9.61
CA GLU A 108 -0.37 12.85 -8.72
C GLU A 108 -1.18 13.50 -7.58
N SER A 109 -2.37 14.04 -7.89
CA SER A 109 -3.34 14.52 -6.90
C SER A 109 -3.67 13.44 -5.87
N GLU A 110 -4.01 12.23 -6.31
CA GLU A 110 -4.39 11.14 -5.40
C GLU A 110 -3.23 10.74 -4.47
N ILE A 111 -2.01 10.58 -5.00
CA ILE A 111 -0.84 10.25 -4.18
C ILE A 111 -0.60 11.35 -3.13
N ASN A 112 -0.72 12.61 -3.53
CA ASN A 112 -0.55 13.75 -2.62
C ASN A 112 -1.64 13.76 -1.55
N LEU A 113 -2.91 13.54 -1.90
CA LEU A 113 -4.01 13.47 -0.96
C LEU A 113 -3.81 12.37 0.08
N ARG A 114 -3.46 11.15 -0.34
CA ARG A 114 -3.13 10.05 0.60
C ARG A 114 -1.96 10.39 1.51
N THR A 115 -0.94 11.05 0.96
CA THR A 115 0.24 11.50 1.74
C THR A 115 -0.15 12.52 2.79
N LEU A 116 -0.97 13.52 2.43
CA LEU A 116 -1.46 14.53 3.36
C LEU A 116 -2.35 13.92 4.45
N ASN A 117 -3.26 13.02 4.06
CA ASN A 117 -4.11 12.30 5.01
C ASN A 117 -3.27 11.50 6.01
N TYR A 118 -2.22 10.83 5.53
CA TYR A 118 -1.29 10.10 6.38
C TYR A 118 -0.54 11.01 7.35
N ILE A 119 0.03 12.12 6.87
CA ILE A 119 0.73 13.12 7.71
C ILE A 119 -0.19 13.67 8.79
N ASN A 120 -1.45 13.98 8.44
CA ASN A 120 -2.43 14.48 9.40
C ASN A 120 -2.85 13.41 10.42
N SER A 121 -3.01 12.16 9.99
CA SER A 121 -3.34 11.06 10.90
C SER A 121 -2.21 10.70 11.85
N ASN A 122 -0.95 10.89 11.45
CA ASN A 122 0.22 10.63 12.30
C ASN A 122 0.30 11.56 13.52
N LYS A 123 -0.44 12.67 13.52
CA LYS A 123 -0.57 13.58 14.66
C LYS A 123 -1.59 13.10 15.70
N LEU A 124 -2.38 12.07 15.40
CA LEU A 124 -3.38 11.52 16.31
C LEU A 124 -2.74 10.55 17.31
N GLU A 125 -3.27 10.54 18.53
CA GLU A 125 -2.92 9.55 19.55
C GLU A 125 -3.54 8.19 19.15
N ASN A 126 -2.79 7.09 19.34
CA ASN A 126 -3.13 5.69 19.02
C ASN A 126 -2.57 5.11 17.69
N LYS A 127 -1.23 5.18 17.53
CA LYS A 127 -0.49 4.45 16.48
C LYS A 127 -0.49 2.95 16.81
N LYS A 128 -0.82 2.11 15.83
CA LYS A 128 -0.88 0.64 16.05
C LYS A 128 0.42 -0.06 15.70
N VAL A 129 1.07 0.39 14.63
CA VAL A 129 2.15 -0.35 13.98
C VAL A 129 3.33 0.56 13.67
N PHE A 130 4.50 0.24 14.20
CA PHE A 130 5.76 0.89 13.84
C PHE A 130 6.37 0.19 12.60
N LEU A 131 6.87 0.97 11.63
CA LEU A 131 7.47 0.48 10.39
C LEU A 131 9.00 0.62 10.42
N SER A 132 9.68 -0.42 10.90
CA SER A 132 11.14 -0.44 11.02
C SER A 132 11.80 -0.86 9.71
N HIS A 133 12.60 0.02 9.10
CA HIS A 133 13.18 -0.17 7.78
C HIS A 133 14.53 0.54 7.62
N SER A 134 15.29 0.18 6.57
CA SER A 134 16.48 0.95 6.16
C SER A 134 16.04 2.25 5.49
N SER A 135 16.79 3.33 5.67
CA SER A 135 16.52 4.62 5.00
C SER A 135 16.48 4.51 3.46
N ILE A 136 17.18 3.53 2.88
CA ILE A 136 17.17 3.26 1.43
C ILE A 136 15.82 2.69 0.98
N ASP A 137 15.11 1.98 1.87
CA ASP A 137 13.82 1.35 1.59
C ASP A 137 12.64 2.30 1.85
N LYS A 138 12.89 3.56 2.25
CA LYS A 138 11.87 4.53 2.66
C LYS A 138 10.78 4.72 1.61
N ASN A 139 11.12 4.69 0.33
CA ASN A 139 10.16 4.88 -0.76
C ASN A 139 9.11 3.76 -0.84
N ILE A 140 9.52 2.49 -0.72
CA ILE A 140 8.59 1.36 -0.76
C ILE A 140 7.81 1.26 0.54
N VAL A 141 8.46 1.46 1.70
CA VAL A 141 7.79 1.40 3.00
C VAL A 141 6.80 2.55 3.19
N THR A 142 7.09 3.75 2.68
CA THR A 142 6.10 4.84 2.60
C THR A 142 4.86 4.41 1.80
N SER A 143 5.06 3.77 0.65
CA SER A 143 3.94 3.31 -0.18
C SER A 143 3.06 2.32 0.59
N ILE A 144 3.70 1.38 1.29
CA ILE A 144 3.01 0.40 2.16
C ILE A 144 2.28 1.10 3.30
N ALA A 145 2.88 2.12 3.93
CA ALA A 145 2.24 2.89 5.01
C ALA A 145 0.95 3.56 4.53
N LEU A 146 1.00 4.25 3.38
CA LEU A 146 -0.18 4.87 2.77
C LEU A 146 -1.27 3.83 2.46
N ASP A 147 -0.89 2.69 1.89
CA ASP A 147 -1.84 1.63 1.55
C ASP A 147 -2.43 0.90 2.76
N LEU A 148 -1.70 0.83 3.87
CA LEU A 148 -2.16 0.30 5.16
C LEU A 148 -3.15 1.28 5.82
N GLN A 149 -2.89 2.58 5.72
CA GLN A 149 -3.78 3.62 6.23
C GLN A 149 -5.15 3.57 5.55
N GLU A 150 -5.19 3.45 4.22
CA GLU A 150 -6.44 3.25 3.45
C GLU A 150 -7.20 1.98 3.85
N ARG A 151 -6.51 1.01 4.47
CA ARG A 151 -7.08 -0.26 4.96
C ARG A 151 -7.42 -0.26 6.45
N GLY A 152 -7.33 0.91 7.09
CA GLY A 152 -7.67 1.16 8.50
C GLY A 152 -6.58 0.76 9.50
N VAL A 153 -5.33 0.62 9.05
CA VAL A 153 -4.18 0.31 9.92
C VAL A 153 -3.36 1.58 10.12
N THR A 154 -3.40 2.14 11.32
CA THR A 154 -2.60 3.33 11.67
C THR A 154 -1.13 2.94 11.88
N THR A 155 -0.27 3.45 11.01
CA THR A 155 1.17 3.17 11.06
C THR A 155 1.98 4.36 11.52
N TRP A 156 3.20 4.11 11.96
CA TRP A 156 4.16 5.15 12.28
C TRP A 156 5.48 4.86 11.57
N LEU A 157 5.84 5.76 10.65
CA LEU A 157 7.00 5.61 9.77
C LEU A 157 8.18 6.52 10.15
N ASP A 158 7.91 7.78 10.48
CA ASP A 158 8.88 8.88 10.31
C ASP A 158 9.74 9.22 11.54
N ALA A 159 9.58 8.51 12.66
CA ALA A 159 10.38 8.83 13.85
C ALA A 159 11.77 8.19 13.88
N TYR A 160 11.97 7.10 13.15
CA TYR A 160 13.09 6.19 13.39
C TYR A 160 13.63 5.52 12.12
N ASP A 161 13.90 6.32 11.08
CA ASP A 161 14.83 5.86 10.03
C ASP A 161 16.09 5.34 10.73
N ILE A 162 16.50 4.10 10.44
CA ILE A 162 17.72 3.53 11.00
C ILE A 162 18.88 4.14 10.21
N LEU A 163 19.54 5.13 10.79
CA LEU A 163 20.74 5.70 10.20
C LEU A 163 21.94 4.75 10.39
N PRO A 164 22.91 4.74 9.47
CA PRO A 164 24.15 3.97 9.67
C PRO A 164 24.81 4.33 11.01
N GLY A 165 25.07 3.32 11.84
CA GLY A 165 25.65 3.49 13.18
C GLY A 165 24.64 3.59 14.34
N GLU A 166 23.33 3.74 14.07
CA GLU A 166 22.30 3.68 15.12
C GLU A 166 21.94 2.23 15.52
N SER A 167 21.65 2.02 16.81
CA SER A 167 21.14 0.73 17.33
C SER A 167 19.69 0.51 16.88
N ILE A 168 19.46 -0.59 16.15
CA ILE A 168 18.13 -1.02 15.71
C ILE A 168 17.21 -1.24 16.93
N MET A 169 17.76 -1.80 18.02
CA MET A 169 16.98 -2.06 19.23
C MET A 169 16.47 -0.81 19.92
N SER A 170 17.24 0.27 19.94
CA SER A 170 16.76 1.53 20.51
C SER A 170 15.50 2.02 19.78
N LYS A 171 15.49 1.91 18.45
CA LYS A 171 14.33 2.29 17.63
C LYS A 171 13.13 1.36 17.85
N ILE A 172 13.37 0.05 17.96
CA ILE A 172 12.31 -0.93 18.22
C ILE A 172 11.69 -0.73 19.59
N ASN A 173 12.49 -0.54 20.64
CA ASN A 173 11.97 -0.31 21.99
C ASN A 173 11.08 0.93 22.02
N LYS A 174 11.53 2.04 21.41
CA LYS A 174 10.68 3.25 21.24
C LYS A 174 9.43 2.97 20.40
N GLY A 175 9.57 2.20 19.32
CA GLY A 175 8.45 1.73 18.51
C GLY A 175 7.43 0.95 19.34
N LEU A 176 7.87 0.09 20.25
CA LEU A 176 7.03 -0.72 21.14
C LEU A 176 6.48 0.05 22.34
N GLU A 177 7.08 1.18 22.71
CA GLU A 177 6.52 2.12 23.69
C GLU A 177 5.28 2.84 23.11
N GLU A 178 5.30 3.20 21.83
CA GLU A 178 4.22 3.94 21.18
C GLU A 178 3.24 3.08 20.38
N CYS A 179 3.65 1.88 19.93
CA CYS A 179 2.88 1.01 19.05
C CYS A 179 2.76 -0.41 19.61
N LYS A 180 1.70 -1.12 19.21
CA LYS A 180 1.46 -2.52 19.60
C LYS A 180 2.35 -3.51 18.86
N TYR A 181 2.65 -3.23 17.60
CA TYR A 181 3.40 -4.12 16.72
C TYR A 181 4.51 -3.36 16.00
N VAL A 182 5.56 -4.07 15.64
CA VAL A 182 6.66 -3.61 14.78
C VAL A 182 6.66 -4.48 13.52
N LEU A 183 6.44 -3.86 12.37
CA LEU A 183 6.78 -4.48 11.09
C LEU A 183 8.24 -4.22 10.81
N LEU A 184 9.02 -5.29 10.73
CA LEU A 184 10.44 -5.22 10.44
C LEU A 184 10.68 -5.56 8.98
N PHE A 185 11.02 -4.56 8.18
CA PHE A 185 11.27 -4.72 6.75
C PHE A 185 12.70 -5.21 6.48
N LEU A 186 12.80 -6.42 5.95
CA LEU A 186 14.02 -7.11 5.59
C LEU A 186 14.34 -6.88 4.10
N SER A 187 15.50 -6.32 3.85
CA SER A 187 16.10 -6.11 2.53
C SER A 187 17.61 -6.37 2.65
N LYS A 188 18.34 -6.39 1.53
CA LYS A 188 19.81 -6.43 1.58
C LYS A 188 20.36 -5.23 2.34
N ASN A 189 19.70 -4.08 2.24
CA ASN A 189 20.10 -2.86 2.94
C ASN A 189 19.93 -3.00 4.45
N SER A 190 18.75 -3.42 4.92
CA SER A 190 18.46 -3.49 6.36
C SER A 190 19.21 -4.62 7.08
N VAL A 191 19.45 -5.74 6.40
CA VAL A 191 20.23 -6.85 6.95
C VAL A 191 21.71 -6.50 7.07
N ASN A 192 22.29 -5.86 6.04
CA ASN A 192 23.73 -5.53 6.03
C ASN A 192 24.09 -4.33 6.89
N SER A 193 23.14 -3.41 7.13
CA SER A 193 23.48 -2.09 7.69
C SER A 193 23.76 -2.08 9.18
N ASN A 194 23.19 -2.98 10.00
CA ASN A 194 23.40 -2.96 11.47
C ASN A 194 22.74 -4.13 12.23
N TRP A 195 22.70 -5.36 11.68
CA TRP A 195 22.10 -6.48 12.41
C TRP A 195 22.96 -6.95 13.60
N VAL A 196 22.69 -6.44 14.80
CA VAL A 196 23.36 -6.87 16.04
C VAL A 196 22.58 -8.01 16.69
N THR A 197 23.10 -9.23 16.60
CA THR A 197 22.39 -10.46 17.01
C THR A 197 21.95 -10.47 18.47
N LYS A 198 22.81 -10.02 19.40
CA LYS A 198 22.53 -10.02 20.85
C LYS A 198 21.37 -9.10 21.25
N GLU A 199 21.23 -8.02 20.50
CA GLU A 199 20.24 -6.98 20.73
C GLU A 199 18.84 -7.54 20.43
N TRP A 200 18.71 -8.28 19.33
CA TRP A 200 17.49 -8.97 18.91
C TRP A 200 17.07 -10.13 19.80
N GLU A 201 18.01 -10.83 20.42
CA GLU A 201 17.72 -11.95 21.33
C GLU A 201 16.75 -11.51 22.43
N THR A 202 16.96 -10.35 23.05
CA THR A 202 16.13 -9.86 24.16
C THR A 202 14.66 -9.69 23.78
N VAL A 203 14.36 -9.00 22.68
CA VAL A 203 12.96 -8.79 22.24
C VAL A 203 12.28 -10.12 21.92
N LEU A 204 13.00 -11.03 21.27
CA LEU A 204 12.44 -12.33 20.89
C LEU A 204 12.25 -13.24 22.11
N TRP A 205 13.16 -13.19 23.09
CA TRP A 205 12.98 -13.86 24.39
C TRP A 205 11.77 -13.29 25.15
N ASP A 206 11.57 -11.98 25.13
CA ASP A 206 10.39 -11.35 25.75
C ASP A 206 9.08 -11.79 25.09
N GLU A 207 9.04 -11.95 23.77
CA GLU A 207 7.89 -12.52 23.06
C GLU A 207 7.63 -13.99 23.46
N ILE A 208 8.68 -14.80 23.57
CA ILE A 208 8.59 -16.20 23.99
C ILE A 208 8.03 -16.29 25.42
N ASN A 209 8.58 -15.49 26.35
CA ASN A 209 8.19 -15.48 27.75
C ASN A 209 6.76 -14.94 27.96
N SER A 210 6.37 -13.91 27.20
CA SER A 210 5.04 -13.30 27.31
C SER A 210 3.97 -13.99 26.48
N GLY A 211 4.35 -14.83 25.51
CA GLY A 211 3.45 -15.42 24.52
C GLY A 211 2.82 -14.42 23.56
N LYS A 212 3.26 -13.15 23.57
CA LYS A 212 2.69 -12.07 22.74
C LYS A 212 3.62 -11.72 21.60
N VAL A 213 3.12 -11.80 20.38
CA VAL A 213 3.83 -11.35 19.18
C VAL A 213 3.88 -9.82 19.16
N LYS A 214 5.08 -9.28 19.01
CA LYS A 214 5.40 -7.85 18.95
C LYS A 214 6.07 -7.50 17.62
N VAL A 215 6.94 -8.37 17.10
CA VAL A 215 7.72 -8.17 15.87
C VAL A 215 7.22 -9.11 14.78
N ILE A 216 6.88 -8.53 13.63
CA ILE A 216 6.44 -9.24 12.44
C ILE A 216 7.45 -8.95 11.32
N PRO A 217 8.25 -9.94 10.90
CA PRO A 217 9.19 -9.73 9.81
C PRO A 217 8.48 -9.66 8.46
N VAL A 218 8.92 -8.73 7.61
CA VAL A 218 8.39 -8.49 6.27
C VAL A 218 9.56 -8.51 5.29
N LYS A 219 9.65 -9.52 4.43
CA LYS A 219 10.69 -9.66 3.41
C LYS A 219 10.31 -8.83 2.18
N LEU A 220 11.06 -7.76 1.91
CA LEU A 220 10.84 -6.88 0.74
C LEU A 220 11.46 -7.45 -0.53
N GLU A 221 12.62 -8.09 -0.40
CA GLU A 221 13.41 -8.64 -1.49
C GLU A 221 14.18 -9.88 -1.03
N GLU A 222 14.81 -10.59 -1.97
CA GLU A 222 15.71 -11.69 -1.62
C GLU A 222 16.93 -11.18 -0.85
N CYS A 223 17.04 -11.60 0.42
CA CYS A 223 18.13 -11.25 1.32
C CYS A 223 18.42 -12.40 2.30
N GLU A 224 19.60 -12.37 2.92
CA GLU A 224 20.00 -13.37 3.93
C GLU A 224 19.29 -13.11 5.25
N ILE A 225 18.13 -13.74 5.47
CA ILE A 225 17.37 -13.58 6.71
C ILE A 225 18.24 -14.01 7.91
N PRO A 226 18.47 -13.14 8.90
CA PRO A 226 19.26 -13.45 10.08
C PRO A 226 18.73 -14.71 10.78
N LYS A 227 19.63 -15.58 11.24
CA LYS A 227 19.30 -16.90 11.83
C LYS A 227 18.20 -16.83 12.89
N ILE A 228 18.22 -15.78 13.70
CA ILE A 228 17.26 -15.60 14.80
C ILE A 228 15.83 -15.36 14.31
N LEU A 229 15.66 -14.80 13.12
CA LEU A 229 14.35 -14.59 12.48
C LEU A 229 13.90 -15.75 11.61
N GLN A 230 14.80 -16.67 11.23
CA GLN A 230 14.43 -17.84 10.40
C GLN A 230 13.40 -18.75 11.07
N THR A 231 13.31 -18.70 12.41
CA THR A 231 12.30 -19.44 13.19
C THR A 231 10.93 -18.78 13.19
N LYS A 232 10.83 -17.51 12.76
CA LYS A 232 9.58 -16.78 12.65
C LYS A 232 9.04 -16.85 11.24
N LYS A 233 7.73 -17.03 11.12
CA LYS A 233 7.04 -16.81 9.85
C LYS A 233 7.13 -15.32 9.50
N TYR A 234 7.51 -15.03 8.27
CA TYR A 234 7.56 -13.68 7.72
C TYR A 234 6.49 -13.51 6.64
N ILE A 235 6.16 -12.25 6.36
CA ILE A 235 5.32 -11.86 5.22
C ILE A 235 6.25 -11.63 4.03
N ASP A 236 5.91 -12.16 2.86
CA ASP A 236 6.78 -12.12 1.69
C ASP A 236 6.22 -11.21 0.58
N PHE A 237 6.91 -10.11 0.31
CA PHE A 237 6.57 -9.19 -0.78
C PHE A 237 7.18 -9.58 -2.13
N THR A 238 8.10 -10.57 -2.16
CA THR A 238 8.70 -11.07 -3.41
C THR A 238 7.68 -11.81 -4.28
N GLU A 239 6.64 -12.38 -3.67
CA GLU A 239 5.51 -12.99 -4.39
C GLU A 239 4.56 -11.95 -5.02
N GLY A 240 4.63 -10.70 -4.55
CA GLY A 240 3.90 -9.57 -5.11
C GLY A 240 3.39 -8.60 -4.06
N TYR A 241 3.42 -7.31 -4.40
CA TYR A 241 3.05 -6.21 -3.51
C TYR A 241 1.67 -6.38 -2.85
N ASN A 242 0.63 -6.68 -3.64
CA ASN A 242 -0.74 -6.83 -3.14
C ASN A 242 -0.90 -8.05 -2.22
N ILE A 243 -0.13 -9.12 -2.46
CA ILE A 243 -0.14 -10.33 -1.63
C ILE A 243 0.44 -9.99 -0.25
N GLY A 244 1.65 -9.41 -0.22
CA GLY A 244 2.28 -9.00 1.03
C GLY A 244 1.44 -7.99 1.82
N LEU A 245 0.86 -6.99 1.15
CA LEU A 245 -0.01 -6.00 1.79
C LEU A 245 -1.28 -6.63 2.40
N TYR A 246 -1.89 -7.58 1.68
CA TYR A 246 -3.03 -8.34 2.19
C TYR A 246 -2.65 -9.16 3.42
N GLU A 247 -1.49 -9.82 3.40
CA GLU A 247 -0.98 -10.59 4.54
C GLU A 247 -0.71 -9.71 5.76
N ILE A 248 -0.13 -8.51 5.61
CA ILE A 248 0.03 -7.56 6.72
C ILE A 248 -1.34 -7.23 7.31
N THR A 249 -2.27 -6.77 6.46
CA THR A 249 -3.59 -6.33 6.91
C THR A 249 -4.34 -7.44 7.63
N LYS A 250 -4.27 -8.67 7.10
CA LYS A 250 -4.88 -9.86 7.70
C LYS A 250 -4.23 -10.20 9.04
N THR A 251 -2.91 -10.14 9.13
CA THR A 251 -2.14 -10.48 10.33
C THR A 251 -2.45 -9.51 11.47
N ILE A 252 -2.40 -8.20 11.21
CA ILE A 252 -2.71 -7.17 12.22
C ILE A 252 -4.15 -7.31 12.71
N LYS A 253 -5.13 -7.45 11.79
CA LYS A 253 -6.54 -7.64 12.16
C LYS A 253 -6.80 -8.94 12.93
N ALA A 254 -6.01 -9.99 12.69
CA ALA A 254 -6.11 -11.23 13.45
C ALA A 254 -5.61 -11.05 14.89
N TYR A 255 -4.47 -10.39 15.07
CA TYR A 255 -3.94 -10.13 16.42
C TYR A 255 -4.79 -9.15 17.23
N GLU A 256 -5.46 -8.19 16.57
CA GLU A 256 -6.43 -7.32 17.25
C GLU A 256 -7.65 -8.06 17.80
N LYS A 257 -8.03 -9.22 17.25
CA LYS A 257 -9.19 -10.00 17.71
C LYS A 257 -8.89 -10.95 18.86
N ILE A 258 -7.61 -11.24 19.11
CA ILE A 258 -7.16 -12.22 20.12
C ILE A 258 -6.90 -11.53 21.48
N GLN A 259 -6.84 -10.18 21.50
CA GLN A 259 -6.70 -9.35 22.70
C GLN A 259 -8.06 -8.95 23.25
#